data_AF-A0A7V0KQJ7-F1
#
_entry.id   AF-A0A7V0KQJ7-F1
#
_cell.length_a   1.000
_cell.length_b   1.000
_cell.length_c   1.000
_cell.angle_alpha   90.00
_cell.angle_beta   90.00
_cell.angle_gamma   90.00
#
_symmetry.space_group_name_H-M   'P 1'
#
loop_
_entity.id
_entity.type
_entity.pdbx_description
1 polymer ?
#
loop_
_entity_poly.entity_id
_entity_poly.type
_entity_poly.pdbx_seq_one_letter_code
_entity_poly.pdbx_strand_id
1 'polypeptide(L)'
;MSEAAWPWKYTPETGECPHQALSNLTPGEQVHRSGKGDKALQASIDWTLREAWGEPCAALAERRLSALARSLDYEHPGAAASLREGLGETLTVTRLGLSGALHRSLRTTNLIESLNSSIETYTRNVKRWRGGVMVQRWVSAALLDAEKRLRRVRGYRDLPRLAVALNARSPGVPETARVA
;
A
#
# COMPACT_ATOMS: atom_id res chain seq x y z
N MET A 1 -23.12 -32.33 17.20
CA MET A 1 -22.74 -31.32 16.18
C MET A 1 -22.69 -29.97 16.87
N SER A 2 -21.57 -29.66 17.53
CA SER A 2 -21.35 -28.36 18.19
C SER A 2 -20.31 -27.61 17.38
N GLU A 3 -20.77 -26.55 16.72
CA GLU A 3 -20.01 -25.70 15.82
C GLU A 3 -19.27 -24.65 16.66
N ALA A 4 -17.94 -24.76 16.73
CA ALA A 4 -17.10 -23.80 17.41
C ALA A 4 -17.09 -22.46 16.65
N ALA A 5 -17.88 -21.51 17.15
CA ALA A 5 -17.90 -20.13 16.68
C ALA A 5 -16.64 -19.38 17.19
N TRP A 6 -15.70 -19.11 16.29
CA TRP A 6 -14.53 -18.27 16.56
C TRP A 6 -14.92 -16.76 16.57
N PRO A 7 -14.35 -15.91 17.44
CA PRO A 7 -14.96 -14.64 17.85
C PRO A 7 -14.58 -13.39 17.04
N TRP A 8 -14.05 -13.48 15.81
CA TRP A 8 -13.56 -12.30 15.07
C TRP A 8 -14.24 -12.03 13.73
N LYS A 9 -15.48 -12.46 13.48
CA LYS A 9 -16.15 -12.14 12.20
C LYS A 9 -16.33 -10.62 12.03
N TYR A 10 -15.37 -10.01 11.35
CA TYR A 10 -15.45 -8.72 10.69
C TYR A 10 -16.62 -8.79 9.71
N THR A 11 -17.73 -8.16 10.07
CA THR A 11 -18.84 -7.95 9.16
C THR A 11 -18.57 -6.64 8.41
N PRO A 12 -18.35 -6.68 7.09
CA PRO A 12 -17.94 -5.51 6.30
C PRO A 12 -19.04 -4.44 6.14
N GLU A 13 -20.13 -4.55 6.89
CA GLU A 13 -21.37 -3.78 6.74
C GLU A 13 -21.55 -2.66 7.78
N THR A 14 -20.77 -2.61 8.86
CA THR A 14 -20.84 -1.48 9.82
C THR A 14 -19.64 -0.54 9.76
N GLY A 15 -18.50 -0.94 9.18
CA GLY A 15 -17.29 -0.09 9.15
C GLY A 15 -16.72 0.27 10.52
N GLU A 16 -17.28 -0.27 11.59
CA GLU A 16 -16.91 0.03 12.97
C GLU A 16 -15.73 -0.84 13.40
N CYS A 17 -14.63 -0.17 13.75
CA CYS A 17 -13.51 -0.80 14.40
C CYS A 17 -13.95 -1.35 15.77
N PRO A 18 -13.68 -2.62 16.11
CA PRO A 18 -14.02 -3.15 17.42
C PRO A 18 -13.32 -2.33 18.51
N HIS A 19 -14.11 -1.70 19.39
CA HIS A 19 -13.62 -0.79 20.44
C HIS A 19 -12.62 -1.45 21.42
N GLN A 20 -12.54 -2.79 21.43
CA GLN A 20 -11.67 -3.56 22.32
C GLN A 20 -10.25 -3.78 21.80
N ALA A 21 -9.94 -3.42 20.55
CA ALA A 21 -8.56 -3.48 20.04
C ALA A 21 -7.71 -2.25 20.45
N LEU A 22 -8.29 -1.35 21.25
CA LEU A 22 -7.67 -0.10 21.69
C LEU A 22 -6.81 -0.24 22.95
N SER A 23 -6.98 -1.32 23.72
CA SER A 23 -6.54 -1.38 25.12
C SER A 23 -5.17 -2.01 25.35
N ASN A 24 -4.59 -2.73 24.38
CA ASN A 24 -3.43 -3.61 24.63
C ASN A 24 -2.20 -3.29 23.77
N LEU A 25 -1.97 -2.03 23.40
CA LEU A 25 -0.72 -1.60 22.77
C LEU A 25 0.05 -0.73 23.76
N THR A 26 0.81 -1.38 24.63
CA THR A 26 1.76 -0.73 25.54
C THR A 26 2.81 0.05 24.73
N PRO A 27 3.01 1.35 25.01
CA PRO A 27 4.07 2.12 24.38
C PRO A 27 5.48 1.68 24.85
N GLY A 28 6.33 1.36 23.87
CA GLY A 28 7.76 1.69 23.89
C GLY A 28 8.63 0.97 24.92
N GLU A 29 9.21 -0.16 24.52
CA GLU A 29 10.52 -0.55 25.05
C GLU A 29 11.59 0.00 24.11
N GLN A 30 12.24 1.07 24.57
CA GLN A 30 13.30 1.80 23.87
C GLN A 30 14.51 0.88 23.70
N VAL A 31 14.78 0.42 22.46
CA VAL A 31 16.04 -0.25 22.15
C VAL A 31 17.02 0.79 21.62
N HIS A 32 17.74 1.43 22.53
CA HIS A 32 19.01 2.05 22.21
C HIS A 32 20.09 0.96 22.09
N ARG A 33 20.59 0.71 20.87
CA ARG A 33 21.94 0.17 20.68
C ARG A 33 22.45 0.46 19.26
N SER A 34 23.23 1.52 19.16
CA SER A 34 24.01 1.86 17.96
C SER A 34 25.10 0.82 17.71
N GLY A 35 25.25 0.41 16.45
CA GLY A 35 26.38 -0.36 15.94
C GLY A 35 26.01 -1.79 15.53
N LYS A 36 25.94 -2.04 14.22
CA LYS A 36 25.74 -3.37 13.58
C LYS A 36 24.30 -3.91 13.62
N GLY A 37 23.29 -3.02 13.67
CA GLY A 37 21.86 -3.33 13.84
C GLY A 37 20.92 -2.87 12.71
N ASP A 38 21.40 -2.14 11.70
CA ASP A 38 20.55 -1.43 10.73
C ASP A 38 19.63 -2.37 9.92
N LYS A 39 20.10 -3.56 9.56
CA LYS A 39 19.27 -4.55 8.84
C LYS A 39 18.16 -5.14 9.71
N ALA A 40 18.44 -5.35 11.00
CA ALA A 40 17.43 -5.85 11.94
C ALA A 40 16.38 -4.77 12.24
N LEU A 41 16.82 -3.52 12.36
CA LEU A 41 15.95 -2.36 12.47
C LEU A 41 15.08 -2.21 11.20
N GLN A 42 15.68 -2.26 10.01
CA GLN A 42 14.96 -2.24 8.73
C GLN A 42 13.93 -3.37 8.66
N ALA A 43 14.30 -4.61 9.01
CA ALA A 43 13.38 -5.74 9.00
C ALA A 43 12.20 -5.57 9.99
N SER A 44 12.46 -4.95 11.16
CA SER A 44 11.43 -4.63 12.16
C SER A 44 10.47 -3.55 11.66
N ILE A 45 11.00 -2.47 11.07
CA ILE A 45 10.20 -1.40 10.44
C ILE A 45 9.34 -1.99 9.33
N ASP A 46 9.95 -2.75 8.43
CA ASP A 46 9.29 -3.45 7.33
C ASP A 46 8.14 -4.34 7.81
N TRP A 47 8.38 -5.12 8.86
CA TRP A 47 7.34 -5.98 9.45
C TRP A 47 6.19 -5.14 10.02
N THR A 48 6.51 -4.10 10.78
CA THR A 48 5.52 -3.19 11.38
C THR A 48 4.66 -2.51 10.32
N LEU A 49 5.27 -2.05 9.22
CA LEU A 49 4.55 -1.47 8.08
C LEU A 49 3.61 -2.50 7.42
N ARG A 50 4.09 -3.72 7.16
CA ARG A 50 3.27 -4.79 6.57
C ARG A 50 2.06 -5.17 7.43
N GLU A 51 2.26 -5.24 8.75
CA GLU A 51 1.20 -5.52 9.72
C GLU A 51 0.19 -4.37 9.77
N ALA A 52 0.65 -3.12 9.85
CA ALA A 52 -0.25 -1.97 9.87
C ALA A 52 -1.06 -1.84 8.57
N TRP A 53 -0.45 -2.02 7.40
CA TRP A 53 -1.18 -2.05 6.13
C TRP A 53 -1.98 -3.35 5.91
N GLY A 54 -1.82 -4.36 6.75
CA GLY A 54 -2.66 -5.57 6.78
C GLY A 54 -3.88 -5.47 7.67
N GLU A 55 -3.91 -4.45 8.52
CA GLU A 55 -4.98 -4.25 9.48
C GLU A 55 -6.28 -3.80 8.77
N PRO A 56 -7.40 -4.55 8.90
CA PRO A 56 -8.68 -4.16 8.33
C PRO A 56 -9.30 -2.91 8.99
N CYS A 57 -8.94 -2.60 10.24
CA CYS A 57 -9.37 -1.38 10.92
C CYS A 57 -8.41 -0.21 10.65
N ALA A 58 -8.83 0.77 9.85
CA ALA A 58 -8.03 1.95 9.52
C ALA A 58 -7.55 2.72 10.76
N ALA A 59 -8.39 2.88 11.79
CA ALA A 59 -8.00 3.60 13.01
C ALA A 59 -6.90 2.89 13.81
N LEU A 60 -6.88 1.54 13.78
CA LEU A 60 -5.85 0.75 14.44
C LEU A 60 -4.55 0.79 13.63
N ALA A 61 -4.64 0.69 12.31
CA ALA A 61 -3.51 0.89 11.40
C ALA A 61 -2.85 2.26 11.64
N GLU A 62 -3.65 3.33 11.70
CA GLU A 62 -3.19 4.70 11.92
C GLU A 62 -2.46 4.86 13.25
N ARG A 63 -2.99 4.28 14.34
CA ARG A 63 -2.32 4.27 15.64
C ARG A 63 -0.98 3.53 15.60
N ARG A 64 -0.92 2.37 14.95
CA ARG A 64 0.33 1.59 14.81
C ARG A 64 1.37 2.36 14.01
N LEU A 65 1.00 2.94 12.87
CA LEU A 65 1.92 3.75 12.06
C LEU A 65 2.36 5.03 12.79
N SER A 66 1.47 5.67 13.55
CA SER A 66 1.82 6.83 14.38
C SER A 66 2.78 6.48 15.52
N ALA A 67 2.64 5.28 16.10
CA ALA A 67 3.60 4.76 17.07
C ALA A 67 4.97 4.48 16.43
N LEU A 68 4.98 3.88 15.23
CA LEU A 68 6.21 3.68 14.45
C LEU A 68 6.90 5.02 14.14
N ALA A 69 6.15 6.03 13.66
CA ALA A 69 6.69 7.36 13.40
C ALA A 69 7.34 7.97 14.65
N ARG A 70 6.69 7.86 15.82
CA ARG A 70 7.27 8.32 17.09
C ARG A 70 8.56 7.59 17.46
N SER A 71 8.65 6.29 17.23
CA SER A 71 9.89 5.55 17.49
C SER A 71 11.04 5.95 16.57
N LEU A 72 10.74 6.46 15.36
CA LEU A 72 11.73 6.91 14.39
C LEU A 72 12.19 8.36 14.63
N ASP A 73 11.51 9.16 15.46
CA ASP A 73 11.77 10.60 15.59
C ASP A 73 13.20 10.95 15.96
N TYR A 74 13.81 10.18 16.86
CA TYR A 74 15.14 10.50 17.38
C TYR A 74 16.26 10.16 16.38
N GLU A 75 16.28 8.91 15.89
CA GLU A 75 17.36 8.43 15.01
C GLU A 75 17.11 8.73 13.52
N HIS A 76 15.84 8.83 13.09
CA HIS A 76 15.42 8.95 11.70
C HIS A 76 14.28 9.96 11.50
N PRO A 77 14.46 11.24 11.87
CA PRO A 77 13.39 12.25 11.84
C PRO A 77 12.79 12.46 10.44
N GLY A 78 13.59 12.33 9.38
CA GLY A 78 13.10 12.40 8.00
C GLY A 78 12.14 11.26 7.64
N ALA A 79 12.45 10.03 8.06
CA ALA A 79 11.58 8.87 7.83
C ALA A 79 10.28 9.00 8.66
N ALA A 80 10.37 9.49 9.89
CA ALA A 80 9.22 9.79 10.73
C ALA A 80 8.29 10.84 10.09
N ALA A 81 8.87 11.92 9.54
CA ALA A 81 8.13 12.95 8.82
C ALA A 81 7.44 12.40 7.58
N SER A 82 8.16 11.65 6.73
CA SER A 82 7.58 11.00 5.54
C SER A 82 6.46 10.04 5.88
N LEU A 83 6.59 9.27 6.97
CA LEU A 83 5.53 8.36 7.40
C LEU A 83 4.28 9.13 7.82
N ARG A 84 4.43 10.22 8.60
CA ARG A 84 3.31 11.08 9.03
C ARG A 84 2.60 11.74 7.86
N GLU A 85 3.36 12.25 6.89
CA GLU A 85 2.83 12.90 5.69
C GLU A 85 1.94 11.94 4.90
N GLY A 86 2.35 10.68 4.73
CA GLY A 86 1.60 9.69 3.94
C GLY A 86 0.54 8.87 4.71
N LEU A 87 0.29 9.12 6.01
CA LEU A 87 -0.65 8.30 6.80
C LEU A 87 -2.06 8.31 6.22
N GLY A 88 -2.53 9.49 5.82
CA GLY A 88 -3.90 9.67 5.33
C GLY A 88 -4.15 8.88 4.06
N GLU A 89 -3.23 9.00 3.11
CA GLU A 89 -3.28 8.44 1.77
C GLU A 89 -3.09 6.92 1.81
N THR A 90 -2.07 6.43 2.54
CA THR A 90 -1.75 4.99 2.59
C THR A 90 -2.85 4.15 3.21
N LEU A 91 -3.70 4.74 4.08
CA LEU A 91 -4.85 4.06 4.69
C LEU A 91 -6.15 4.21 3.89
N THR A 92 -6.14 4.93 2.76
CA THR A 92 -7.34 5.18 1.95
C THR A 92 -8.02 3.90 1.50
N VAL A 93 -7.25 2.91 1.03
CA VAL A 93 -7.79 1.62 0.56
C VAL A 93 -8.50 0.87 1.70
N THR A 94 -7.95 0.92 2.92
CA THR A 94 -8.58 0.35 4.11
C THR A 94 -9.84 1.14 4.51
N ARG A 95 -9.80 2.48 4.47
CA ARG A 95 -10.95 3.36 4.74
C ARG A 95 -12.08 3.22 3.72
N LEU A 96 -11.78 2.74 2.51
CA LEU A 96 -12.77 2.40 1.48
C LEU A 96 -13.48 1.06 1.74
N GLY A 97 -13.10 0.32 2.80
CA GLY A 97 -13.72 -0.95 3.17
C GLY A 97 -13.38 -2.09 2.21
N LEU A 98 -12.28 -1.98 1.46
CA LEU A 98 -11.77 -3.08 0.64
C LEU A 98 -11.10 -4.11 1.52
N SER A 99 -11.38 -5.39 1.25
CA SER A 99 -10.76 -6.52 1.93
C SER A 99 -10.33 -7.59 0.92
N GLY A 100 -9.69 -8.65 1.41
CA GLY A 100 -9.39 -9.82 0.59
C GLY A 100 -8.31 -9.58 -0.48
N ALA A 101 -8.54 -10.14 -1.67
CA ALA A 101 -7.50 -10.22 -2.70
C ALA A 101 -7.18 -8.86 -3.34
N LEU A 102 -8.19 -8.02 -3.56
CA LEU A 102 -7.99 -6.70 -4.18
C LEU A 102 -7.22 -5.77 -3.23
N HIS A 103 -7.59 -5.75 -1.94
CA HIS A 103 -6.86 -4.99 -0.92
C HIS A 103 -5.38 -5.38 -0.88
N ARG A 104 -5.07 -6.68 -0.87
CA ARG A 104 -3.68 -7.17 -0.90
C ARG A 104 -2.91 -6.75 -2.16
N SER A 105 -3.59 -6.60 -3.29
CA SER A 105 -2.98 -6.14 -4.53
C SER A 105 -2.77 -4.63 -4.58
N LEU A 106 -3.66 -3.84 -3.98
CA LEU A 106 -3.59 -2.38 -4.01
C LEU A 106 -2.69 -1.79 -2.91
N ARG A 107 -2.51 -2.51 -1.79
CA ARG A 107 -1.62 -2.07 -0.70
C ARG A 107 -0.12 -2.25 -1.00
N THR A 108 0.23 -2.87 -2.13
CA THR A 108 1.62 -3.07 -2.54
C THR A 108 1.89 -2.38 -3.87
N THR A 109 3.16 -2.07 -4.11
CA THR A 109 3.66 -1.48 -5.35
C THR A 109 4.01 -2.54 -6.40
N ASN A 110 3.85 -3.83 -6.10
CA ASN A 110 4.25 -4.94 -6.99
C ASN A 110 3.69 -4.82 -8.41
N LEU A 111 2.45 -4.34 -8.58
CA LEU A 111 1.82 -4.18 -9.90
C LEU A 111 2.57 -3.16 -10.77
N ILE A 112 2.98 -2.03 -10.18
CA ILE A 112 3.72 -0.98 -10.90
C ILE A 112 5.20 -1.34 -11.03
N GLU A 113 5.80 -1.98 -10.02
CA GLU A 113 7.20 -2.41 -10.03
C GLU A 113 7.47 -3.48 -11.09
N SER A 114 6.55 -4.44 -11.25
CA SER A 114 6.66 -5.46 -12.30
C SER A 114 6.68 -4.84 -13.70
N LEU A 115 5.91 -3.75 -13.90
CA LEU A 115 5.87 -3.04 -15.18
C LEU A 115 7.14 -2.21 -15.38
N ASN A 116 7.54 -1.45 -14.36
CA ASN A 116 8.77 -0.65 -14.39
C ASN A 116 10.00 -1.51 -14.66
N SER A 117 10.12 -2.66 -13.99
CA SER A 117 11.21 -3.62 -14.23
C SER A 117 11.23 -4.15 -15.67
N SER A 118 10.06 -4.33 -16.29
CA SER A 118 9.95 -4.72 -17.69
C SER A 118 10.46 -3.61 -18.62
N ILE A 119 10.11 -2.34 -18.34
CA ILE A 119 10.59 -1.18 -19.09
C ILE A 119 12.11 -1.02 -18.96
N GLU A 120 12.65 -1.12 -17.74
CA GLU A 120 14.09 -1.07 -17.48
C GLU A 120 14.83 -2.17 -18.26
N THR A 121 14.34 -3.40 -18.20
CA THR A 121 14.93 -4.53 -18.92
C THR A 121 14.90 -4.32 -20.43
N TYR A 122 13.79 -3.84 -20.97
CA TYR A 122 13.63 -3.60 -22.40
C TYR A 122 14.56 -2.50 -22.91
N THR A 123 14.76 -1.46 -22.10
CA THR A 123 15.56 -0.27 -22.46
C THR A 123 17.03 -0.35 -22.04
N ARG A 124 17.46 -1.40 -21.31
CA ARG A 124 18.81 -1.53 -20.70
C ARG A 124 19.99 -1.32 -21.67
N ASN A 125 19.79 -1.63 -22.95
CA ASN A 125 20.81 -1.53 -23.99
C ASN A 125 20.84 -0.17 -24.71
N VAL A 126 19.85 0.69 -24.48
CA VAL A 126 19.81 2.03 -25.07
C VAL A 126 20.79 2.92 -24.32
N LYS A 127 21.95 3.18 -24.92
CA LYS A 127 23.01 4.01 -24.31
C LYS A 127 22.98 5.48 -24.75
N ARG A 128 22.28 5.79 -25.84
CA ARG A 128 22.21 7.14 -26.43
C ARG A 128 20.77 7.52 -26.70
N TRP A 129 20.19 8.31 -25.80
CA TRP A 129 18.84 8.84 -25.91
C TRP A 129 18.83 10.12 -26.75
N ARG A 130 17.86 10.27 -27.66
CA ARG A 130 17.70 11.44 -28.54
C ARG A 130 16.33 12.07 -28.34
N GLY A 131 16.24 12.93 -27.33
CA GLY A 131 15.02 13.68 -26.99
C GLY A 131 13.85 12.81 -26.48
N GLY A 132 12.77 13.48 -26.10
CA GLY A 132 11.59 12.83 -25.49
C GLY A 132 10.84 11.88 -26.42
N VAL A 133 10.82 12.16 -27.73
CA VAL A 133 10.14 11.31 -28.72
C VAL A 133 10.76 9.91 -28.77
N MET A 134 12.09 9.80 -28.66
CA MET A 134 12.75 8.50 -28.59
C MET A 134 12.39 7.76 -27.31
N VAL A 135 12.33 8.46 -26.17
CA VAL A 135 11.92 7.86 -24.88
C VAL A 135 10.50 7.30 -24.98
N GLN A 136 9.55 8.09 -25.49
CA GLN A 136 8.17 7.64 -25.68
C GLN A 136 8.10 6.38 -26.53
N ARG A 137 8.80 6.33 -27.68
CA ARG A 137 8.81 5.14 -28.55
C ARG A 137 9.31 3.89 -27.83
N TRP A 138 10.41 4.00 -27.10
CA TRP A 138 10.99 2.87 -26.37
C TRP A 138 10.09 2.40 -25.22
N VAL A 139 9.52 3.33 -24.46
CA VAL A 139 8.59 3.01 -23.37
C VAL A 139 7.32 2.37 -23.93
N SER A 140 6.71 2.93 -24.98
CA SER A 140 5.54 2.34 -25.64
C SER A 140 5.83 0.93 -26.17
N ALA A 141 6.98 0.71 -26.81
CA ALA A 141 7.38 -0.62 -27.27
C ALA A 141 7.56 -1.61 -26.12
N ALA A 142 8.16 -1.17 -25.00
CA ALA A 142 8.29 -1.99 -23.80
C ALA A 142 6.94 -2.34 -23.18
N LEU A 143 6.00 -1.38 -23.13
CA LEU A 143 4.64 -1.59 -22.63
C LEU A 143 3.87 -2.60 -23.49
N LEU A 144 3.95 -2.49 -24.82
CA LEU A 144 3.34 -3.45 -25.76
C LEU A 144 3.94 -4.86 -25.63
N ASP A 145 5.22 -4.99 -25.31
CA ASP A 145 5.81 -6.30 -25.03
C ASP A 145 5.39 -6.86 -23.66
N ALA A 146 5.34 -6.01 -22.63
CA ALA A 146 4.92 -6.38 -21.29
C ALA A 146 3.44 -6.81 -21.23
N GLU A 147 2.57 -6.14 -21.99
CA GLU A 147 1.13 -6.40 -22.07
C GLU A 147 0.81 -7.89 -22.29
N LYS A 148 1.57 -8.55 -23.15
CA LYS A 148 1.40 -9.98 -23.50
C LYS A 148 1.54 -10.92 -22.29
N ARG A 149 2.19 -10.47 -21.22
CA ARG A 149 2.44 -11.25 -20.00
C ARG A 149 1.61 -10.78 -18.81
N LEU A 150 0.83 -9.70 -18.97
CA LEU A 150 0.00 -9.17 -17.90
C LEU A 150 -1.12 -10.16 -17.54
N ARG A 151 -1.34 -10.31 -16.24
CA ARG A 151 -2.41 -11.14 -15.69
C ARG A 151 -3.47 -10.23 -15.09
N ARG A 152 -4.71 -10.72 -15.02
CA ARG A 152 -5.78 -10.03 -14.30
C ARG A 152 -5.35 -9.77 -12.86
N VAL A 153 -5.65 -8.57 -12.36
CA VAL A 153 -5.42 -8.18 -10.97
C VAL A 153 -6.15 -9.16 -10.04
N ARG A 154 -5.50 -9.59 -8.96
CA ARG A 154 -6.15 -10.46 -7.98
C ARG A 154 -7.28 -9.68 -7.30
N GLY A 155 -8.46 -10.30 -7.19
CA GLY A 155 -9.65 -9.61 -6.69
C GLY A 155 -10.27 -8.61 -7.66
N TYR A 156 -9.97 -8.67 -8.97
CA TYR A 156 -10.54 -7.74 -9.97
C TYR A 156 -12.09 -7.68 -9.96
N ARG A 157 -12.77 -8.71 -9.43
CA ARG A 157 -14.23 -8.73 -9.28
C ARG A 157 -14.75 -7.68 -8.29
N ASP A 158 -13.90 -7.20 -7.39
CA ASP A 158 -14.25 -6.17 -6.41
C ASP A 158 -14.01 -4.73 -6.94
N LEU A 159 -13.45 -4.58 -8.16
CA LEU A 159 -13.20 -3.26 -8.77
C LEU A 159 -14.47 -2.41 -8.95
N PRO A 160 -15.64 -2.95 -9.33
CA PRO A 160 -16.87 -2.15 -9.40
C PRO A 160 -17.26 -1.55 -8.05
N ARG A 161 -17.09 -2.30 -6.94
CA ARG A 161 -17.34 -1.79 -5.59
C ARG A 161 -16.38 -0.67 -5.23
N LEU A 162 -15.10 -0.81 -5.59
CA LEU A 162 -14.12 0.26 -5.43
C LEU A 162 -14.52 1.52 -6.21
N ALA A 163 -14.93 1.38 -7.47
CA ALA A 163 -15.33 2.52 -8.30
C ALA A 163 -16.50 3.31 -7.68
N VAL A 164 -17.53 2.60 -7.17
CA VAL A 164 -18.65 3.23 -6.45
C VAL A 164 -18.16 3.98 -5.21
N ALA A 165 -17.30 3.36 -4.41
CA ALA A 165 -16.77 3.98 -3.19
C ALA A 165 -15.90 5.22 -3.48
N LEU A 166 -15.13 5.21 -4.57
CA LEU A 166 -14.34 6.36 -5.02
C LEU A 166 -15.24 7.50 -5.52
N ASN A 167 -16.24 7.20 -6.34
CA ASN A 167 -17.20 8.20 -6.84
C ASN A 167 -17.98 8.88 -5.71
N ALA A 168 -18.32 8.13 -4.65
CA ALA A 168 -18.99 8.69 -3.48
C ALA A 168 -18.10 9.65 -2.67
N ARG A 169 -16.77 9.43 -2.65
CA ARG A 169 -15.81 10.29 -1.93
C ARG A 169 -15.32 11.49 -2.74
N SER A 170 -15.25 11.35 -4.06
CA SER A 170 -14.82 12.40 -4.98
C SER A 170 -15.85 12.58 -6.11
N PRO A 171 -17.05 13.11 -5.80
CA PRO A 171 -18.06 13.40 -6.81
C PRO A 171 -17.55 14.56 -7.68
N GLY A 172 -16.88 14.27 -8.80
CA GLY A 172 -16.48 15.31 -9.75
C GLY A 172 -15.11 15.19 -10.40
N VAL A 173 -14.49 14.01 -10.51
CA VAL A 173 -13.44 13.85 -11.53
C VAL A 173 -14.14 13.61 -12.87
N PRO A 174 -14.18 14.59 -13.79
CA PRO A 174 -14.80 14.40 -15.09
C PRO A 174 -14.10 13.24 -15.82
N GLU A 175 -14.89 12.47 -16.55
CA GLU A 175 -14.50 11.31 -17.38
C GLU A 175 -13.60 11.69 -18.59
N THR A 176 -12.94 12.85 -18.56
CA THR A 176 -12.19 13.42 -19.68
C THR A 176 -10.70 13.04 -19.71
N ALA A 177 -10.24 12.17 -18.80
CA ALA A 177 -8.87 11.64 -18.82
C ALA A 177 -8.77 10.23 -19.47
N ARG A 178 -9.77 9.82 -20.27
CA ARG A 178 -9.71 8.61 -21.08
C ARG A 178 -9.46 9.01 -22.53
N VAL A 179 -8.23 8.79 -22.98
CA VAL A 179 -7.79 8.90 -24.39
C VAL A 179 -7.57 10.34 -24.88
N ALA A 180 -6.35 10.84 -24.65
CA ALA A 180 -5.65 11.77 -25.53
C ALA A 180 -4.22 11.27 -25.71
#